data_AF-A0A947VWW8-F1
#
_entry.id   AF-A0A947VWW8-F1
#
_cell.length_a   1.000
_cell.length_b   1.000
_cell.length_c   1.000
_cell.angle_alpha   90.00
_cell.angle_beta   90.00
_cell.angle_gamma   90.00
#
_symmetry.space_group_name_H-M   'P 1'
#
loop_
_entity.id
_entity.type
_entity.pdbx_description
1 polymer ?
#
loop_
_entity_poly.entity_id
_entity_poly.type
_entity_poly.pdbx_seq_one_letter_code
_entity_poly.pdbx_strand_id
1 'polypeptide(L)'
;MSSLKQMKTQVLKFRNDRDWAQFHGAKDLMLGLLVEAGELAEHFQYLTGDELKQYQQEFKEHIADEMADVLFWLVLMSAELNIDLEEAFERKMKKNETKYPLAQKGEKIGSLDSGKLYNRWQKQKQQSRLNKGR
;
A
#
# COMPACT_ATOMS: atom_id res chain seq x y z
N MET A 1 -2.95 9.37 -18.99
CA MET A 1 -2.77 8.71 -17.68
C MET A 1 -3.04 9.75 -16.60
N SER A 2 -3.82 9.42 -15.58
CA SER A 2 -4.09 10.34 -14.47
C SER A 2 -2.90 10.34 -13.50
N SER A 3 -2.42 11.49 -13.06
CA SER A 3 -1.42 11.59 -11.98
C SER A 3 -2.05 11.33 -10.61
N LEU A 4 -1.24 11.01 -9.59
CA LEU A 4 -1.78 10.84 -8.23
C LEU A 4 -2.44 12.12 -7.71
N LYS A 5 -1.94 13.28 -8.16
CA LYS A 5 -2.58 14.58 -7.89
C LYS A 5 -3.98 14.69 -8.50
N GLN A 6 -4.18 14.20 -9.73
CA GLN A 6 -5.50 14.17 -10.36
C GLN A 6 -6.43 13.19 -9.65
N MET A 7 -5.94 12.00 -9.29
CA MET A 7 -6.70 11.02 -8.50
C MET A 7 -7.12 11.59 -7.15
N LYS A 8 -6.20 12.24 -6.42
CA LYS A 8 -6.52 12.93 -5.15
C LYS A 8 -7.64 13.94 -5.33
N THR A 9 -7.64 14.70 -6.43
CA THR A 9 -8.70 15.67 -6.72
C THR A 9 -10.04 14.97 -6.95
N GLN A 10 -10.06 13.89 -7.73
CA GLN A 10 -11.27 13.10 -8.01
C GLN A 10 -11.85 12.46 -6.73
N VAL A 11 -10.99 11.84 -5.92
CA VAL A 11 -11.36 11.18 -4.65
C VAL A 11 -11.93 12.20 -3.65
N LEU A 12 -11.27 13.34 -3.48
CA LEU A 12 -11.76 14.39 -2.59
C LEU A 12 -13.09 14.97 -3.06
N LYS A 13 -13.25 15.17 -4.38
CA LYS A 13 -14.54 15.60 -4.95
C LYS A 13 -15.63 14.56 -4.62
N PHE A 14 -15.37 13.29 -4.92
CA PHE A 14 -16.32 12.20 -4.65
C PHE A 14 -16.76 12.13 -3.18
N ARG A 15 -15.80 12.25 -2.26
CA ARG A 15 -16.06 12.31 -0.81
C ARG A 15 -16.92 13.51 -0.43
N ASN A 16 -16.50 14.69 -0.86
CA ASN A 16 -17.10 15.95 -0.44
C ASN A 16 -18.51 16.13 -1.03
N ASP A 17 -18.75 15.67 -2.27
CA ASP A 17 -20.08 15.66 -2.90
C ASP A 17 -21.11 14.84 -2.08
N ARG A 18 -20.64 13.93 -1.22
CA ARG A 18 -21.47 13.06 -0.36
C ARG A 18 -21.45 13.47 1.12
N ASP A 19 -20.76 14.57 1.44
CA ASP A 19 -20.55 15.04 2.82
C ASP A 19 -19.89 13.98 3.73
N TRP A 20 -19.07 13.09 3.17
CA TRP A 20 -18.43 12.00 3.91
C TRP A 20 -17.20 12.42 4.71
N ALA A 21 -16.75 13.66 4.56
CA ALA A 21 -15.58 14.17 5.29
C ALA A 21 -15.73 14.03 6.82
N GLN A 22 -16.96 14.11 7.34
CA GLN A 22 -17.27 13.95 8.77
C GLN A 22 -16.97 12.55 9.34
N PHE A 23 -16.86 11.52 8.49
CA PHE A 23 -16.59 10.14 8.89
C PHE A 23 -15.13 9.72 8.68
N HIS A 24 -14.29 10.62 8.17
CA HIS A 24 -12.95 10.29 7.65
C HIS A 24 -11.82 10.77 8.55
N GLY A 25 -11.86 10.37 9.83
CA GLY A 25 -10.71 10.48 10.71
C GLY A 25 -9.58 9.54 10.27
N ALA A 26 -8.34 9.86 10.66
CA ALA A 26 -7.16 9.06 10.29
C ALA A 26 -7.28 7.56 10.67
N LYS A 27 -7.97 7.25 11.78
CA LYS A 27 -8.25 5.89 12.20
C LYS A 27 -9.23 5.20 11.24
N ASP A 28 -10.30 5.87 10.88
CA ASP A 28 -11.38 5.31 10.06
C ASP A 28 -10.90 5.07 8.63
N LEU A 29 -10.12 6.01 8.08
CA LEU A 29 -9.45 5.85 6.79
C LEU A 29 -8.48 4.66 6.77
N MET A 30 -7.74 4.43 7.86
CA MET A 30 -6.87 3.25 7.97
C MET A 30 -7.66 1.95 8.01
N LEU A 31 -8.82 1.95 8.69
CA LEU A 31 -9.68 0.77 8.76
C LEU A 31 -10.30 0.46 7.39
N GLY A 32 -10.80 1.48 6.67
CA GLY A 32 -11.26 1.30 5.29
C GLY A 32 -10.18 0.71 4.38
N LEU A 33 -8.96 1.26 4.43
CA LEU A 33 -7.81 0.71 3.70
C LEU A 33 -7.53 -0.77 4.03
N LEU A 34 -7.67 -1.17 5.31
CA LEU A 34 -7.46 -2.57 5.72
C LEU A 34 -8.57 -3.50 5.24
N VAL A 35 -9.80 -3.02 5.15
CA VAL A 35 -10.93 -3.79 4.61
C VAL A 35 -10.66 -4.13 3.15
N GLU A 36 -10.41 -3.13 2.30
CA GLU A 36 -10.17 -3.41 0.87
C GLU A 36 -8.88 -4.20 0.62
N ALA A 37 -7.87 -4.01 1.47
CA ALA A 37 -6.66 -4.85 1.40
C ALA A 37 -6.96 -6.31 1.77
N GLY A 38 -7.95 -6.54 2.63
CA GLY A 38 -8.49 -7.85 2.95
C GLY A 38 -9.26 -8.45 1.78
N GLU A 39 -10.18 -7.68 1.19
CA GLU A 39 -10.96 -8.09 0.00
C GLU A 39 -10.02 -8.46 -1.17
N LEU A 40 -9.02 -7.62 -1.44
CA LEU A 40 -7.95 -7.95 -2.39
C LEU A 40 -7.23 -9.26 -2.04
N ALA A 41 -6.96 -9.52 -0.76
CA ALA A 41 -6.27 -10.74 -0.34
C ALA A 41 -7.13 -12.01 -0.52
N GLU A 42 -8.46 -11.91 -0.50
CA GLU A 42 -9.36 -13.06 -0.69
C GLU A 42 -9.17 -13.71 -2.07
N HIS A 43 -8.78 -12.94 -3.08
CA HIS A 43 -8.44 -13.45 -4.41
C HIS A 43 -7.20 -14.36 -4.44
N PHE A 44 -6.40 -14.43 -3.37
CA PHE A 44 -5.14 -15.17 -3.35
C PHE A 44 -5.05 -16.23 -2.23
N GLN A 45 -5.90 -16.16 -1.21
CA GLN A 45 -5.70 -16.89 0.06
C GLN A 45 -5.67 -18.43 -0.06
N TYR A 46 -6.39 -19.02 -1.02
CA TYR A 46 -6.52 -20.48 -1.17
C TYR A 46 -5.89 -21.06 -2.44
N LEU A 47 -5.37 -20.22 -3.33
CA LEU A 47 -4.93 -20.63 -4.66
C LEU A 47 -3.41 -20.75 -4.73
N THR A 48 -2.92 -21.76 -5.45
CA THR A 48 -1.47 -21.97 -5.63
C THR A 48 -1.12 -22.42 -7.06
N GLY A 49 0.15 -22.30 -7.44
CA GLY A 49 0.66 -22.88 -8.69
C GLY A 49 -0.07 -22.39 -9.94
N ASP A 50 -0.48 -23.33 -10.80
CA ASP A 50 -1.14 -23.02 -12.07
C ASP A 50 -2.61 -22.63 -11.91
N GLU A 51 -3.27 -23.07 -10.82
CA GLU A 51 -4.64 -22.68 -10.49
C GLU A 51 -4.71 -21.16 -10.24
N LEU A 52 -3.78 -20.62 -9.45
CA LEU A 52 -3.69 -19.17 -9.22
C LEU A 52 -3.46 -18.41 -10.53
N LYS A 53 -2.61 -18.91 -11.43
CA LYS A 53 -2.35 -18.24 -12.71
C LYS A 53 -3.60 -18.19 -13.58
N GLN A 54 -4.37 -19.28 -13.63
CA GLN A 54 -5.63 -19.34 -14.38
C GLN A 54 -6.65 -18.37 -13.79
N TYR A 55 -6.84 -18.42 -12.47
CA TYR A 55 -7.73 -17.51 -11.75
C TYR A 55 -7.39 -16.04 -11.99
N GLN A 56 -6.10 -15.66 -11.95
CA GLN A 56 -5.65 -14.29 -12.22
C GLN A 56 -5.99 -13.81 -13.63
N GLN A 57 -6.06 -14.70 -14.62
CA GLN A 57 -6.48 -14.32 -15.98
C GLN A 57 -7.99 -14.16 -16.06
N GLU A 58 -8.74 -15.04 -15.42
CA GLU A 58 -10.21 -15.03 -15.44
C GLU A 58 -10.80 -13.86 -14.63
N PHE A 59 -10.25 -13.59 -13.45
CA PHE A 59 -10.76 -12.59 -12.50
C PHE A 59 -9.91 -11.31 -12.47
N LYS A 60 -9.17 -11.04 -13.54
CA LYS A 60 -8.25 -9.90 -13.63
C LYS A 60 -8.92 -8.56 -13.30
N GLU A 61 -10.12 -8.33 -13.83
CA GLU A 61 -10.85 -7.07 -13.62
C GLU A 61 -11.30 -6.92 -12.17
N HIS A 62 -11.78 -7.99 -11.53
CA HIS A 62 -12.12 -7.96 -10.10
C HIS A 62 -10.90 -7.65 -9.23
N ILE A 63 -9.77 -8.30 -9.50
CA ILE A 63 -8.51 -7.99 -8.81
C ILE A 63 -8.11 -6.52 -9.04
N ALA A 64 -8.32 -5.99 -10.24
CA ALA A 64 -8.03 -4.60 -10.56
C ALA A 64 -8.94 -3.61 -9.81
N ASP A 65 -10.22 -3.95 -9.66
CA ASP A 65 -11.19 -3.17 -8.87
C ASP A 65 -10.75 -3.11 -7.40
N GLU A 66 -10.43 -4.24 -6.78
CA GLU A 66 -9.94 -4.28 -5.38
C GLU A 66 -8.61 -3.52 -5.20
N MET A 67 -7.71 -3.61 -6.19
CA MET A 67 -6.50 -2.79 -6.20
C MET A 67 -6.80 -1.29 -6.30
N ALA A 68 -7.83 -0.91 -7.05
CA ALA A 68 -8.27 0.48 -7.19
C ALA A 68 -8.92 0.99 -5.89
N ASP A 69 -9.65 0.14 -5.16
CA ASP A 69 -10.25 0.49 -3.87
C ASP A 69 -9.19 0.68 -2.78
N VAL A 70 -8.18 -0.19 -2.72
CA VAL A 70 -6.97 0.03 -1.88
C VAL A 70 -6.32 1.37 -2.22
N LEU A 71 -6.17 1.69 -3.52
CA LEU A 71 -5.61 2.97 -3.95
C LEU A 71 -6.49 4.16 -3.55
N PHE A 72 -7.81 4.05 -3.68
CA PHE A 72 -8.78 5.07 -3.29
C PHE A 72 -8.60 5.47 -1.83
N TRP A 73 -8.58 4.49 -0.92
CA TRP A 73 -8.40 4.76 0.51
C TRP A 73 -7.02 5.30 0.84
N LEU A 74 -5.96 4.80 0.19
CA LEU A 74 -4.60 5.30 0.39
C LEU A 74 -4.47 6.77 -0.05
N VAL A 75 -5.02 7.12 -1.20
CA VAL A 75 -5.04 8.50 -1.72
C VAL A 75 -5.83 9.40 -0.77
N LEU A 76 -7.01 8.95 -0.34
CA LEU A 76 -7.83 9.71 0.59
C LEU A 76 -7.12 9.95 1.94
N MET A 77 -6.50 8.91 2.48
CA MET A 77 -5.70 8.99 3.71
C MET A 77 -4.53 9.95 3.56
N SER A 78 -3.84 9.93 2.42
CA SER A 78 -2.74 10.88 2.17
C SER A 78 -3.22 12.33 2.15
N ALA A 79 -4.43 12.57 1.64
CA ALA A 79 -5.02 13.90 1.65
C ALA A 79 -5.30 14.37 3.08
N GLU A 80 -5.91 13.51 3.89
CA GLU A 80 -6.23 13.81 5.29
C GLU A 80 -4.97 14.04 6.14
N LEU A 81 -3.92 13.25 5.90
CA LEU A 81 -2.64 13.35 6.64
C LEU A 81 -1.69 14.42 6.08
N ASN A 82 -2.09 15.16 5.04
CA ASN A 82 -1.24 16.12 4.33
C ASN A 82 0.09 15.53 3.84
N ILE A 83 0.04 14.29 3.32
CA ILE A 83 1.18 13.58 2.76
C ILE A 83 1.14 13.71 1.24
N ASP A 84 2.27 14.15 0.66
CA ASP A 84 2.51 14.01 -0.78
C ASP A 84 2.98 12.58 -1.09
N LEU A 85 2.10 11.78 -1.70
CA LEU A 85 2.40 10.39 -2.04
C LEU A 85 3.45 10.26 -3.13
N GLU A 86 3.49 11.15 -4.11
CA GLU A 86 4.48 11.11 -5.20
C GLU A 86 5.87 11.33 -4.61
N GLU A 87 6.04 12.39 -3.82
CA GLU A 87 7.32 12.69 -3.15
C GLU A 87 7.70 11.58 -2.14
N ALA A 88 6.73 11.07 -1.37
CA ALA A 88 6.97 9.98 -0.44
C ALA A 88 7.44 8.70 -1.14
N PHE A 89 6.82 8.36 -2.28
CA PHE A 89 7.20 7.21 -3.10
C PHE A 89 8.61 7.37 -3.67
N GLU A 90 8.93 8.52 -4.26
CA GLU A 90 10.26 8.80 -4.80
C GLU A 90 11.36 8.67 -3.74
N ARG A 91 11.16 9.30 -2.56
CA ARG A 91 12.10 9.16 -1.43
C ARG A 91 12.24 7.70 -0.99
N LYS A 92 11.14 6.94 -1.02
CA LYS A 92 11.15 5.52 -0.65
C LYS A 92 11.90 4.68 -1.67
N MET A 93 11.75 4.95 -2.96
CA MET A 93 12.46 4.24 -4.03
C MET A 93 13.97 4.46 -3.96
N LYS A 94 14.44 5.71 -3.80
CA LYS A 94 15.88 6.01 -3.60
C LYS A 94 16.46 5.24 -2.41
N LYS A 95 15.72 5.21 -1.28
CA LYS A 95 16.11 4.41 -0.10
C LYS A 95 16.14 2.90 -0.38
N ASN A 96 15.21 2.39 -1.18
CA ASN A 96 15.16 0.99 -1.54
C ASN A 96 16.31 0.60 -2.49
N GLU A 97 16.66 1.43 -3.46
CA GLU A 97 17.78 1.21 -4.38
C GLU A 97 19.12 1.13 -3.65
N THR A 98 19.35 2.04 -2.69
CA THR A 98 20.55 1.99 -1.84
C THR A 98 20.57 0.73 -0.97
N LYS A 99 19.39 0.28 -0.53
CA LYS A 99 19.25 -0.87 0.38
C LYS A 99 19.34 -2.22 -0.35
N TYR A 100 18.90 -2.26 -1.59
CA TYR A 100 18.86 -3.44 -2.45
C TYR A 100 19.52 -3.08 -3.78
N PRO A 101 20.86 -2.93 -3.80
CA PRO A 101 21.59 -2.59 -5.02
C PRO A 101 21.41 -3.70 -6.06
N LEU A 102 21.72 -3.42 -7.33
CA LEU A 102 21.75 -4.47 -8.36
C LEU A 102 22.84 -5.49 -8.04
N ALA A 103 22.56 -6.77 -8.31
CA ALA A 103 23.56 -7.83 -8.13
C ALA A 103 24.66 -7.62 -9.14
N GLN A 104 25.91 -7.62 -8.68
CA GLN A 104 26.97 -8.10 -9.56
C GLN A 104 26.73 -9.60 -9.79
N LYS A 105 26.97 -10.07 -11.02
CA LYS A 105 26.74 -11.49 -11.39
C LYS A 105 27.33 -12.42 -10.32
N GLY A 106 26.47 -13.14 -9.61
CA GLY A 106 26.86 -14.15 -8.62
C GLY A 106 26.64 -13.79 -7.14
N GLU A 107 26.30 -12.54 -6.80
CA GLU A 107 26.04 -12.17 -5.40
C GLU A 107 24.57 -12.33 -4.99
N LYS A 108 24.33 -12.96 -3.84
CA LYS A 108 23.00 -13.01 -3.21
C LYS A 108 22.70 -11.66 -2.54
N ILE A 109 21.88 -10.82 -3.16
CA ILE A 109 21.34 -9.63 -2.50
C ILE A 109 20.13 -9.99 -1.66
N GLY A 110 19.93 -9.23 -0.58
CA GLY A 110 18.73 -9.33 0.24
C GLY A 110 17.46 -9.13 -0.60
N SER A 111 16.57 -10.12 -0.59
CA SER A 111 15.26 -10.04 -1.23
C SER A 111 14.24 -9.21 -0.42
N LEU A 112 13.31 -8.58 -1.12
CA LEU A 112 12.02 -8.17 -0.57
C LEU A 112 11.16 -9.44 -0.39
N ASP A 113 11.35 -10.08 0.74
CA ASP A 113 10.54 -11.22 1.17
C ASP A 113 9.59 -10.79 2.31
N SER A 114 8.34 -11.25 2.28
CA SER A 114 7.31 -10.87 3.25
C SER A 114 7.70 -11.23 4.68
N GLY A 115 8.35 -12.38 4.90
CA GLY A 115 8.89 -12.77 6.20
C GLY A 115 10.01 -11.84 6.69
N LYS A 116 10.92 -11.43 5.81
CA LYS A 116 11.96 -10.42 6.13
C LYS A 116 11.37 -9.04 6.42
N LEU A 117 10.28 -8.66 5.75
CA LEU A 117 9.58 -7.39 5.99
C LEU A 117 8.91 -7.37 7.37
N TYR A 118 8.21 -8.45 7.74
CA TYR A 118 7.59 -8.60 9.05
C TYR A 118 8.61 -8.52 10.20
N ASN A 119 9.71 -9.29 10.10
CA ASN A 119 10.78 -9.28 11.09
C ASN A 119 11.43 -7.89 11.27
N ARG A 120 11.49 -7.12 10.19
CA ARG A 120 12.02 -5.75 10.22
C ARG A 120 11.07 -4.77 10.89
N TRP A 121 9.77 -4.85 10.57
CA TRP A 121 8.75 -4.03 11.22
C TRP A 121 8.79 -4.21 12.73
N GLN A 122 8.94 -5.46 13.20
CA GLN A 122 9.11 -5.75 14.63
C GLN A 122 10.31 -5.02 15.25
N LYS A 123 11.49 -5.10 14.61
CA LYS A 123 12.71 -4.41 15.09
C LYS A 123 12.56 -2.88 15.14
N GLN A 124 11.98 -2.28 14.11
CA GLN A 124 11.76 -0.82 14.06
C GLN A 124 10.75 -0.36 15.11
N LYS A 125 9.66 -1.12 15.29
CA LYS A 125 8.65 -0.84 16.31
C LYS A 125 9.27 -0.88 17.71
N GLN A 126 10.13 -1.86 17.97
CA GLN A 126 10.85 -1.98 19.24
C GLN A 126 11.79 -0.78 19.50
N GLN A 127 12.54 -0.32 18.50
CA GLN A 127 13.37 0.88 18.59
C GLN A 127 12.57 2.17 18.77
N SER A 128 11.44 2.32 18.07
CA SER A 128 10.57 3.49 18.20
C SER A 128 9.92 3.61 19.59
N ARG A 129 9.60 2.47 20.22
CA ARG A 129 9.08 2.41 21.60
C ARG A 129 10.12 2.82 22.64
N LEU A 130 11.39 2.44 22.43
CA LEU A 130 12.50 2.84 23.30
C LEU A 130 12.79 4.35 23.22
N ASN A 131 12.59 4.96 22.04
CA ASN A 131 12.83 6.40 21.84
C ASN A 131 11.67 7.29 22.31
N LYS A 132 10.44 6.76 22.46
CA LYS A 132 9.27 7.50 22.98
C LYS A 132 9.21 7.55 24.52
N GLY A 133 10.13 6.87 25.21
CA GLY A 133 10.22 6.86 26.68
C GLY A 133 11.36 7.71 27.24
N ARG A 134 11.92 8.64 26.45
CA ARG A 134 12.92 9.63 26.85
C ARG A 134 12.38 11.03 26.66
#